data_AF-T1L0I2-F1
#
_entry.id   AF-T1L0I2-F1
#
_cell.length_a   1.000
_cell.length_b   1.000
_cell.length_c   1.000
_cell.angle_alpha   90.00
_cell.angle_beta   90.00
_cell.angle_gamma   90.00
#
_symmetry.space_group_name_H-M   'P 1'
#
loop_
_entity.id
_entity.type
_entity.pdbx_description
1 polymer ?
#
loop_
_entity_poly.entity_id
_entity_poly.type
_entity_poly.pdbx_seq_one_letter_code
_entity_poly.pdbx_strand_id
1 'polypeptide(L)'
;MSISFSQLTRTHMIAIGVTVLLATAICVGVLVSKKSSSSQSSTSLFATYKDKLLQLDHATQWKSYTSETVSLDGAFEAGEDSDGKKIYPCRASYSRDLMSGTFKSNACWVTYGGRAYSQSTFELLVTKNPSALLWLPNSNGGAYNGAIVSGMTYTDDELLAARVSFYYYYAVGKMHDRYASAYVPRGNTEYETKEYEALCAVDYSL
;
A
#
# COMPACT_ATOMS: atom_id res chain seq x y z
N MET A 1 -16.73 -69.51 45.36
CA MET A 1 -17.27 -69.97 44.06
C MET A 1 -16.23 -69.68 43.00
N SER A 2 -15.36 -70.65 42.74
CA SER A 2 -14.25 -70.54 41.78
C SER A 2 -14.75 -70.87 40.38
N ILE A 3 -14.83 -69.88 39.50
CA ILE A 3 -15.09 -70.09 38.08
C ILE A 3 -13.75 -70.29 37.39
N SER A 4 -13.54 -71.54 36.96
CA SER A 4 -12.45 -71.99 36.09
C SER A 4 -12.62 -71.37 34.71
N PHE A 5 -11.66 -70.54 34.27
CA PHE A 5 -11.51 -70.15 32.87
C PHE A 5 -10.42 -71.00 32.21
N SER A 6 -10.77 -72.24 31.91
CA SER A 6 -10.15 -72.97 30.81
C SER A 6 -11.04 -72.76 29.57
N GLN A 7 -10.42 -72.64 28.39
CA GLN A 7 -11.06 -72.47 27.07
C GLN A 7 -11.37 -71.02 26.64
N LEU A 8 -10.34 -70.21 26.37
CA LEU A 8 -10.43 -69.21 25.31
C LEU A 8 -9.37 -69.55 24.25
N THR A 9 -9.83 -70.14 23.15
CA THR A 9 -8.99 -70.62 22.06
C THR A 9 -8.45 -69.45 21.24
N ARG A 10 -7.26 -69.63 20.66
CA ARG A 10 -6.48 -68.65 19.87
C ARG A 10 -7.31 -67.91 18.80
N THR A 11 -8.41 -68.50 18.35
CA THR A 11 -9.34 -67.95 17.37
C THR A 11 -10.12 -66.72 17.87
N HIS A 12 -10.44 -66.63 19.17
CA HIS A 12 -11.22 -65.50 19.73
C HIS A 12 -10.35 -64.26 20.00
N MET A 13 -9.05 -64.43 20.25
CA MET A 13 -8.11 -63.31 20.36
C MET A 13 -7.77 -62.69 18.99
N ILE A 14 -7.83 -63.47 17.90
CA ILE A 14 -7.61 -62.97 16.54
C ILE A 14 -8.80 -62.11 16.07
N ALA A 15 -10.04 -62.48 16.42
CA ALA A 15 -11.24 -61.73 16.02
C ALA A 15 -11.32 -60.32 16.63
N ILE A 16 -10.87 -60.14 17.87
CA ILE A 16 -10.83 -58.84 18.55
C ILE A 16 -9.69 -57.96 17.98
N GLY A 17 -8.55 -58.55 17.61
CA GLY A 17 -7.44 -57.81 16.98
C GLY A 17 -7.77 -57.29 15.57
N VAL A 18 -8.49 -58.08 14.76
CA VAL A 18 -8.84 -57.71 13.38
C VAL A 18 -9.95 -56.65 13.33
N THR A 19 -10.89 -56.64 14.28
CA THR A 19 -11.95 -55.62 14.36
C THR A 19 -11.42 -54.25 14.79
N VAL A 20 -10.41 -54.19 15.66
CA VAL A 20 -9.76 -52.92 16.08
C VAL A 20 -8.86 -52.34 14.96
N LEU A 21 -8.26 -53.18 14.12
CA LEU A 21 -7.43 -52.75 12.98
C LEU A 21 -8.25 -52.22 11.79
N LEU A 22 -9.43 -52.78 11.51
CA LEU A 22 -10.31 -52.27 10.45
C LEU A 22 -11.00 -50.95 10.82
N ALA A 23 -11.34 -50.74 12.11
CA ALA A 23 -11.97 -49.51 12.57
C ALA A 23 -11.02 -48.29 12.53
N THR A 24 -9.71 -48.50 12.69
CA THR A 24 -8.70 -47.42 12.58
C THR A 24 -8.32 -47.12 11.13
N ALA A 25 -8.35 -48.11 10.23
CA ALA A 25 -8.09 -47.89 8.81
C ALA A 25 -9.19 -47.04 8.12
N ILE A 26 -10.45 -47.18 8.52
CA ILE A 26 -11.57 -46.37 7.98
C ILE A 26 -11.45 -44.90 8.42
N CYS A 27 -10.88 -44.62 9.59
CA CYS A 27 -10.63 -43.24 10.05
C CYS A 27 -9.43 -42.57 9.35
N VAL A 28 -8.47 -43.32 8.82
CA VAL A 28 -7.35 -42.76 8.03
C VAL A 28 -7.70 -42.64 6.54
N GLY A 29 -8.58 -43.50 6.01
CA GLY A 29 -9.03 -43.45 4.61
C GLY A 29 -9.88 -42.22 4.23
N VAL A 30 -10.50 -41.54 5.20
CA VAL A 30 -11.26 -40.30 4.96
C VAL A 30 -10.37 -39.04 4.94
N LEU A 31 -9.10 -39.15 5.36
CA LEU A 31 -8.18 -38.00 5.48
C LEU A 31 -7.30 -37.74 4.25
N VAL A 32 -7.34 -38.55 3.20
CA VAL A 32 -6.55 -38.30 1.97
C VAL A 32 -7.38 -38.56 0.72
N SER A 33 -8.39 -37.73 0.46
CA SER A 33 -8.93 -37.49 -0.89
C SER A 33 -9.74 -36.20 -1.02
N LYS A 34 -9.48 -35.19 -0.17
CA LYS A 34 -9.72 -33.81 -0.63
C LYS A 34 -8.59 -33.48 -1.59
N LYS A 35 -8.82 -33.75 -2.87
CA LYS A 35 -8.12 -33.13 -3.99
C LYS A 35 -8.26 -31.62 -3.80
N SER A 36 -7.35 -31.01 -3.05
CA SER A 36 -7.20 -29.56 -3.03
C SER A 36 -6.62 -29.17 -4.38
N SER A 37 -7.51 -29.01 -5.35
CA SER A 37 -7.24 -28.22 -6.53
C SER A 37 -7.08 -26.77 -6.09
N SER A 38 -5.89 -26.41 -5.61
CA SER A 38 -5.51 -25.01 -5.34
C SER A 38 -4.33 -24.55 -6.19
N SER A 39 -4.00 -25.27 -7.26
CA SER A 39 -3.06 -24.80 -8.28
C SER A 39 -3.66 -23.76 -9.25
N GLN A 40 -4.91 -23.34 -9.05
CA GLN A 40 -5.56 -22.23 -9.80
C GLN A 40 -5.47 -20.85 -9.09
N SER A 41 -4.81 -20.76 -7.93
CA SER A 41 -4.88 -19.57 -7.05
C SER A 41 -3.80 -18.51 -7.33
N SER A 42 -2.52 -18.89 -7.48
CA SER A 42 -1.43 -17.91 -7.57
C SER A 42 -1.37 -17.16 -8.91
N THR A 43 -1.58 -17.85 -10.02
CA THR A 43 -1.52 -17.25 -11.37
C THR A 43 -2.69 -16.32 -11.64
N SER A 44 -3.88 -16.64 -11.12
CA SER A 44 -5.09 -15.82 -11.28
C SER A 44 -5.05 -14.55 -10.42
N LEU A 45 -4.53 -14.64 -9.18
CA LEU A 45 -4.33 -13.48 -8.32
C LEU A 45 -3.28 -12.51 -8.90
N PHE A 46 -2.17 -13.03 -9.43
CA PHE A 46 -1.14 -12.19 -10.06
C PHE A 46 -1.64 -11.52 -11.36
N ALA A 47 -2.46 -12.22 -12.16
CA ALA A 47 -3.10 -11.61 -13.33
C ALA A 47 -4.04 -10.48 -12.91
N THR A 48 -4.90 -10.73 -11.92
CA THR A 48 -5.81 -9.72 -11.34
C THR A 48 -5.05 -8.52 -10.78
N TYR A 49 -3.92 -8.77 -10.11
CA TYR A 49 -3.02 -7.72 -9.60
C TYR A 49 -2.52 -6.80 -10.71
N LYS A 50 -1.98 -7.41 -11.79
CA LYS A 50 -1.46 -6.67 -12.93
C LYS A 50 -2.54 -5.84 -13.62
N ASP A 51 -3.74 -6.40 -13.76
CA ASP A 51 -4.86 -5.68 -14.37
C ASP A 51 -5.27 -4.46 -13.53
N LYS A 52 -5.32 -4.60 -12.19
CA LYS A 52 -5.58 -3.46 -11.28
C LYS A 52 -4.49 -2.39 -11.36
N LEU A 53 -3.21 -2.79 -11.42
CA LEU A 53 -2.08 -1.88 -11.60
C LEU A 53 -2.16 -1.10 -12.90
N LEU A 54 -2.44 -1.78 -14.02
CA LEU A 54 -2.57 -1.16 -15.33
C LEU A 54 -3.76 -0.18 -15.39
N GLN A 55 -4.88 -0.54 -14.77
CA GLN A 55 -6.02 0.36 -14.67
C GLN A 55 -5.70 1.62 -13.85
N LEU A 56 -4.95 1.47 -12.74
CA LEU A 56 -4.50 2.60 -11.94
C LEU A 56 -3.55 3.50 -12.74
N ASP A 57 -2.57 2.93 -13.46
CA ASP A 57 -1.62 3.67 -14.28
C ASP A 57 -2.31 4.46 -15.41
N HIS A 58 -3.34 3.87 -16.04
CA HIS A 58 -4.15 4.57 -17.03
C HIS A 58 -5.05 5.66 -16.43
N ALA A 59 -5.50 5.49 -15.18
CA ALA A 59 -6.40 6.42 -14.53
C ALA A 59 -5.67 7.59 -13.85
N THR A 60 -4.47 7.35 -13.31
CA THR A 60 -3.73 8.26 -12.43
C THR A 60 -2.37 8.58 -13.04
N GLN A 61 -2.11 9.85 -13.33
CA GLN A 61 -0.93 10.30 -14.05
C GLN A 61 -0.39 11.59 -13.47
N TRP A 62 0.93 11.76 -13.54
CA TRP A 62 1.58 13.05 -13.30
C TRP A 62 1.56 13.86 -14.61
N LYS A 63 1.01 15.07 -14.57
CA LYS A 63 0.87 15.93 -15.76
C LYS A 63 1.51 17.28 -15.52
N SER A 64 2.28 17.76 -16.50
CA SER A 64 2.93 19.07 -16.44
C SER A 64 1.91 20.19 -16.24
N TYR A 65 2.17 21.05 -15.26
CA TYR A 65 1.39 22.25 -15.01
C TYR A 65 1.92 23.41 -15.87
N THR A 66 1.01 24.13 -16.53
CA THR A 66 1.32 25.36 -17.27
C THR A 66 0.35 26.45 -16.82
N SER A 67 0.86 27.62 -16.42
CA SER A 67 0.06 28.74 -15.92
C SER A 67 -0.88 29.37 -16.97
N GLU A 68 -0.66 29.07 -18.25
CA GLU A 68 -1.46 29.58 -19.37
C GLU A 68 -2.71 28.75 -19.65
N THR A 69 -2.80 27.52 -19.12
CA THR A 69 -3.87 26.54 -19.42
C THR A 69 -4.65 26.10 -18.19
N VAL A 70 -4.66 26.89 -17.11
CA VAL A 70 -5.09 26.45 -15.76
C VAL A 70 -6.52 25.92 -15.75
N SER A 71 -6.62 24.63 -15.95
CA SER A 71 -7.74 23.80 -15.53
C SER A 71 -7.16 22.79 -14.56
N LEU A 72 -7.50 22.92 -13.27
CA LEU A 72 -7.24 21.89 -12.25
C LEU A 72 -8.17 20.68 -12.45
N ASP A 73 -8.69 20.48 -13.66
CA ASP A 73 -9.62 19.43 -13.99
C ASP A 73 -8.94 18.06 -13.85
N GLY A 74 -9.56 17.22 -13.03
CA GLY A 74 -9.02 15.94 -12.61
C GLY A 74 -7.81 15.99 -11.66
N ALA A 75 -7.32 17.17 -11.23
CA ALA A 75 -6.24 17.24 -10.24
C ALA A 75 -6.71 16.62 -8.92
N PHE A 76 -5.90 15.73 -8.35
CA PHE A 76 -6.25 15.01 -7.14
C PHE A 76 -6.14 15.94 -5.92
N GLU A 77 -7.26 16.19 -5.27
CA GLU A 77 -7.34 17.06 -4.10
C GLU A 77 -6.73 16.36 -2.86
N ALA A 78 -5.84 17.06 -2.16
CA ALA A 78 -5.14 16.54 -0.99
C ALA A 78 -5.57 17.22 0.33
N GLY A 79 -6.64 17.99 0.32
CA GLY A 79 -7.16 18.73 1.46
C GLY A 79 -7.13 20.25 1.21
N GLU A 80 -7.03 21.01 2.29
CA GLU A 80 -7.08 22.48 2.25
C GLU A 80 -5.90 23.10 2.99
N ASP A 81 -5.51 24.31 2.56
CA ASP A 81 -4.57 25.18 3.26
C ASP A 81 -5.24 25.96 4.40
N SER A 82 -4.49 26.84 5.08
CA SER A 82 -5.00 27.63 6.21
C SER A 82 -6.06 28.66 5.83
N ASP A 83 -6.21 28.97 4.53
CA ASP A 83 -7.23 29.88 4.00
C ASP A 83 -8.46 29.12 3.49
N GLY A 84 -8.52 27.79 3.65
CA GLY A 84 -9.57 26.93 3.10
C GLY A 84 -9.47 26.72 1.58
N LYS A 85 -8.31 27.00 0.97
CA LYS A 85 -8.09 26.74 -0.46
C LYS A 85 -7.58 25.32 -0.66
N LYS A 86 -8.07 24.66 -1.69
CA LYS A 86 -7.64 23.31 -2.06
C LYS A 86 -6.14 23.25 -2.33
N ILE A 87 -5.51 22.20 -1.84
CA ILE A 87 -4.13 21.84 -2.15
C ILE A 87 -4.07 20.55 -2.95
N TYR A 88 -2.98 20.37 -3.69
CA TYR A 88 -2.82 19.25 -4.61
C TYR A 88 -1.41 18.67 -4.50
N PRO A 89 -1.23 17.35 -4.65
CA PRO A 89 0.10 16.76 -4.79
C PRO A 89 0.75 17.28 -6.07
N CYS A 90 1.98 17.73 -5.95
CA CYS A 90 2.81 18.09 -7.07
C CYS A 90 4.18 17.44 -6.94
N ARG A 91 4.92 17.39 -8.05
CA ARG A 91 6.33 17.03 -8.03
C ARG A 91 7.13 17.88 -8.99
N ALA A 92 8.38 18.17 -8.64
CA ALA A 92 9.26 19.00 -9.43
C ALA A 92 10.70 18.52 -9.32
N SER A 93 11.49 18.74 -10.36
CA SER A 93 12.93 18.49 -10.31
C SER A 93 13.61 19.53 -9.44
N TYR A 94 14.38 19.09 -8.44
CA TYR A 94 15.19 19.96 -7.59
C TYR A 94 16.44 19.22 -7.15
N SER A 95 17.61 19.86 -7.30
CA SER A 95 18.90 19.28 -6.88
C SER A 95 19.22 17.89 -7.48
N ARG A 96 18.83 17.66 -8.75
CA ARG A 96 18.90 16.38 -9.49
C ARG A 96 17.92 15.29 -9.05
N ASP A 97 17.09 15.58 -8.05
CA ASP A 97 16.06 14.67 -7.58
C ASP A 97 14.70 15.10 -8.16
N LEU A 98 13.79 14.14 -8.27
CA LEU A 98 12.37 14.43 -8.48
C LEU A 98 11.68 14.43 -7.11
N MET A 99 11.24 15.60 -6.67
CA MET A 99 10.74 15.82 -5.32
C MET A 99 9.25 16.11 -5.31
N SER A 100 8.51 15.41 -4.46
CA SER A 100 7.08 15.68 -4.21
C SER A 100 6.89 16.86 -3.26
N GLY A 101 5.76 17.54 -3.40
CA GLY A 101 5.46 18.78 -2.71
C GLY A 101 3.97 19.13 -2.69
N THR A 102 3.68 20.31 -2.15
CA THR A 102 2.33 20.89 -2.09
C THR A 102 2.15 21.93 -3.16
N PHE A 103 1.20 21.75 -4.08
CA PHE A 103 0.77 22.83 -4.95
C PHE A 103 -0.22 23.73 -4.21
N LYS A 104 0.13 25.02 -4.11
CA LYS A 104 -0.71 26.10 -3.61
C LYS A 104 -0.26 27.43 -4.19
N SER A 105 -1.19 28.37 -4.38
CA SER A 105 -0.90 29.72 -4.87
C SER A 105 -0.05 29.74 -6.15
N ASN A 106 -0.41 28.89 -7.13
CA ASN A 106 0.26 28.78 -8.44
C ASN A 106 1.73 28.32 -8.40
N ALA A 107 2.17 27.68 -7.32
CA ALA A 107 3.50 27.11 -7.23
C ALA A 107 3.51 25.75 -6.52
N CYS A 108 4.45 24.89 -6.92
CA CYS A 108 4.74 23.64 -6.23
C CYS A 108 5.84 23.87 -5.18
N TRP A 109 5.51 23.65 -3.91
CA TRP A 109 6.46 23.78 -2.79
C TRP A 109 7.06 22.42 -2.47
N VAL A 110 8.31 22.21 -2.89
CA VAL A 110 9.09 20.98 -2.62
C VAL A 110 10.07 21.21 -1.47
N THR A 111 10.47 20.15 -0.78
CA THR A 111 11.41 20.23 0.35
C THR A 111 12.75 19.58 0.03
N TYR A 112 13.85 20.15 0.54
CA TYR A 112 15.19 19.56 0.44
C TYR A 112 16.15 20.19 1.46
N GLY A 113 16.87 19.35 2.21
CA GLY A 113 17.96 19.80 3.07
C GLY A 113 17.54 20.83 4.14
N GLY A 114 16.39 20.62 4.79
CA GLY A 114 15.89 21.49 5.86
C GLY A 114 15.09 22.71 5.37
N ARG A 115 14.91 22.90 4.07
CA ARG A 115 14.21 24.06 3.48
C ARG A 115 13.11 23.65 2.52
N ALA A 116 12.16 24.55 2.30
CA ALA A 116 11.14 24.46 1.27
C ALA A 116 11.44 25.45 0.13
N TYR A 117 11.20 25.02 -1.11
CA TYR A 117 11.48 25.77 -2.33
C TYR A 117 10.26 25.78 -3.24
N SER A 118 9.92 26.97 -3.73
CA SER A 118 8.86 27.18 -4.71
C SER A 118 9.37 26.86 -6.11
N GLN A 119 8.60 26.05 -6.86
CA GLN A 119 8.87 25.67 -8.23
C GLN A 119 7.73 26.14 -9.13
N SER A 120 8.09 26.78 -10.25
CA SER A 120 7.15 27.24 -11.29
C SER A 120 6.92 26.20 -12.38
N THR A 121 7.86 25.26 -12.56
CA THR A 121 7.75 24.14 -13.49
C THR A 121 7.65 22.85 -12.69
N PHE A 122 6.51 22.18 -12.78
CA PHE A 122 6.21 21.00 -11.99
C PHE A 122 5.08 20.19 -12.66
N GLU A 123 4.80 19.03 -12.09
CA GLU A 123 3.69 18.17 -12.48
C GLU A 123 2.67 18.07 -11.33
N LEU A 124 1.39 17.98 -11.65
CA LEU A 124 0.31 17.68 -10.72
C LEU A 124 -0.09 16.21 -10.83
N LEU A 125 -0.50 15.61 -9.72
CA LEU A 125 -1.18 14.32 -9.75
C LEU A 125 -2.61 14.51 -10.26
N VAL A 126 -2.93 13.89 -11.39
CA VAL A 126 -4.25 13.93 -12.02
C VAL A 126 -4.83 12.52 -12.02
N THR A 127 -6.10 12.37 -11.70
CA THR A 127 -6.78 11.07 -11.76
C THR A 127 -8.20 11.17 -12.31
N LYS A 128 -8.59 10.18 -13.11
CA LYS A 128 -9.98 9.99 -13.56
C LYS A 128 -10.84 9.23 -12.54
N ASN A 129 -10.21 8.61 -11.54
CA ASN A 129 -10.89 7.82 -10.51
C ASN A 129 -10.34 8.18 -9.12
N PRO A 130 -10.73 9.34 -8.55
CA PRO A 130 -10.24 9.78 -7.25
C PRO A 130 -10.59 8.80 -6.13
N SER A 131 -11.68 8.06 -6.25
CA SER A 131 -12.08 7.03 -5.27
C SER A 131 -11.17 5.81 -5.25
N ALA A 132 -10.26 5.65 -6.23
CA ALA A 132 -9.23 4.61 -6.22
C ALA A 132 -7.97 5.00 -5.44
N LEU A 133 -7.91 6.22 -4.89
CA LEU A 133 -6.80 6.69 -4.08
C LEU A 133 -7.30 7.05 -2.67
N LEU A 134 -6.49 6.76 -1.67
CA LEU A 134 -6.78 7.08 -0.28
C LEU A 134 -5.52 7.50 0.47
N TRP A 135 -5.71 8.39 1.45
CA TRP A 135 -4.68 8.72 2.42
C TRP A 135 -4.81 7.77 3.61
N LEU A 136 -3.74 7.03 3.90
CA LEU A 136 -3.70 6.05 4.99
C LEU A 136 -2.73 6.49 6.08
N PRO A 137 -3.14 6.51 7.35
CA PRO A 137 -2.23 6.79 8.46
C PRO A 137 -1.04 5.83 8.45
N ASN A 138 0.17 6.36 8.61
CA ASN A 138 1.42 5.62 8.69
C ASN A 138 2.34 6.23 9.75
N SER A 139 3.33 5.44 10.19
CA SER A 139 4.44 5.97 10.94
C SER A 139 5.74 5.18 10.75
N ASN A 140 6.88 5.84 10.98
CA ASN A 140 8.20 5.21 11.04
C ASN A 140 8.63 4.49 9.74
N GLY A 141 8.29 5.06 8.58
CA GLY A 141 8.62 4.47 7.26
C GLY A 141 7.71 3.30 6.88
N GLY A 142 8.19 2.43 5.99
CA GLY A 142 7.47 1.26 5.51
C GLY A 142 6.68 1.52 4.23
N ALA A 143 7.08 0.87 3.14
CA ALA A 143 6.32 0.86 1.90
C ALA A 143 5.02 0.08 2.10
N TYR A 144 3.87 0.74 1.91
CA TYR A 144 2.60 0.05 1.81
C TYR A 144 2.43 -0.57 0.41
N ASN A 145 1.82 -1.74 0.36
CA ASN A 145 1.29 -2.26 -0.90
C ASN A 145 0.33 -1.22 -1.51
N GLY A 146 0.63 -0.78 -2.73
CA GLY A 146 -0.15 0.25 -3.43
C GLY A 146 0.21 1.69 -3.08
N ALA A 147 1.30 1.94 -2.33
CA ALA A 147 1.78 3.30 -2.11
C ALA A 147 2.18 3.97 -3.43
N ILE A 148 1.82 5.24 -3.59
CA ILE A 148 2.11 6.01 -4.79
C ILE A 148 3.53 6.58 -4.71
N VAL A 149 4.40 6.12 -5.61
CA VAL A 149 5.71 6.73 -5.83
C VAL A 149 5.51 8.11 -6.44
N SER A 150 6.09 9.11 -5.78
CA SER A 150 5.90 10.53 -6.08
C SER A 150 7.19 11.22 -6.53
N GLY A 151 8.32 10.55 -6.37
CA GLY A 151 9.63 11.09 -6.66
C GLY A 151 10.71 10.03 -6.60
N MET A 152 11.92 10.45 -6.95
CA MET A 152 13.11 9.61 -6.98
C MET A 152 14.33 10.49 -6.68
N THR A 153 15.21 10.03 -5.80
CA THR A 153 16.50 10.71 -5.57
C THR A 153 17.50 10.38 -6.67
N TYR A 154 18.57 11.17 -6.78
CA TYR A 154 19.67 10.92 -7.71
C TYR A 154 20.44 9.61 -7.41
N THR A 155 20.21 9.02 -6.23
CA THR A 155 20.76 7.72 -5.81
C THR A 155 19.75 6.58 -5.97
N ASP A 156 18.71 6.77 -6.77
CA ASP A 156 17.65 5.80 -7.05
C ASP A 156 16.86 5.34 -5.80
N ASP A 157 16.71 6.23 -4.81
CA ASP A 157 15.77 6.01 -3.70
C ASP A 157 14.38 6.52 -4.07
N GLU A 158 13.39 5.64 -4.02
CA GLU A 158 11.99 6.00 -4.21
C GLU A 158 11.46 6.89 -3.07
N LEU A 159 10.66 7.88 -3.45
CA LEU A 159 10.01 8.79 -2.52
C LEU A 159 8.49 8.64 -2.62
N LEU A 160 7.85 8.24 -1.53
CA LEU A 160 6.39 8.04 -1.52
C LEU A 160 5.65 9.35 -1.27
N ALA A 161 4.47 9.51 -1.87
CA ALA A 161 3.61 10.65 -1.59
C ALA A 161 3.12 10.59 -0.13
N ALA A 162 3.40 11.64 0.63
CA ALA A 162 2.99 11.75 2.02
C ALA A 162 2.28 13.08 2.28
N ARG A 163 1.33 13.05 3.20
CA ARG A 163 0.59 14.22 3.69
C ARG A 163 0.71 14.29 5.21
N VAL A 164 0.78 15.50 5.73
CA VAL A 164 0.75 15.77 7.17
C VAL A 164 -0.40 16.71 7.47
N SER A 165 -1.16 16.37 8.49
CA SER A 165 -2.20 17.24 9.05
C SER A 165 -1.57 18.16 10.09
N PHE A 166 -1.77 19.45 9.92
CA PHE A 166 -1.60 20.46 10.95
C PHE A 166 -2.97 20.91 11.44
N TYR A 167 -3.05 21.57 12.60
CA TYR A 167 -4.31 21.93 13.25
C TYR A 167 -5.44 22.46 12.35
N TYR A 168 -5.11 23.24 11.31
CA TYR A 168 -6.11 23.86 10.43
C TYR A 168 -5.84 23.65 8.94
N TYR A 169 -4.84 22.84 8.57
CA TYR A 169 -4.46 22.69 7.17
C TYR A 169 -3.64 21.43 6.93
N TYR A 170 -3.52 21.05 5.67
CA TYR A 170 -2.67 19.94 5.25
C TYR A 170 -1.43 20.44 4.48
N ALA A 171 -0.38 19.63 4.49
CA ALA A 171 0.75 19.78 3.57
C ALA A 171 1.12 18.43 2.97
N VAL A 172 1.37 18.42 1.67
CA VAL A 172 1.86 17.27 0.91
C VAL A 172 3.36 17.41 0.68
N GLY A 173 4.06 16.30 0.74
CA GLY A 173 5.49 16.22 0.47
C GLY A 173 5.89 14.79 0.14
N LYS A 174 7.03 14.39 0.70
CA LYS A 174 7.67 13.10 0.43
C LYS A 174 7.87 12.30 1.70
N MET A 175 7.78 10.98 1.61
CA MET A 175 8.33 10.06 2.62
C MET A 175 9.55 9.37 2.05
N HIS A 176 10.62 9.35 2.84
CA HIS A 176 11.87 8.68 2.49
C HIS A 176 12.06 7.47 3.41
N ASP A 177 12.02 6.26 2.83
CA ASP A 177 11.99 5.02 3.61
C ASP A 177 13.29 4.79 4.40
N ARG A 178 14.46 5.05 3.79
CA ARG A 178 15.78 5.00 4.46
C ARG A 178 15.84 5.85 5.74
N TYR A 179 15.15 6.99 5.77
CA TYR A 179 15.12 7.85 6.94
C TYR A 179 13.89 7.60 7.82
N ALA A 180 12.96 6.75 7.38
CA ALA A 180 11.72 6.43 8.06
C ALA A 180 10.90 7.69 8.43
N SER A 181 10.95 8.73 7.59
CA SER A 181 10.41 10.07 7.88
C SER A 181 9.69 10.65 6.68
N ALA A 182 8.62 11.40 6.96
CA ALA A 182 7.98 12.29 6.01
C ALA A 182 8.51 13.72 6.14
N TYR A 183 8.60 14.41 5.02
CA TYR A 183 9.11 15.75 4.87
C TYR A 183 8.12 16.60 4.08
N VAL A 184 7.52 17.60 4.72
CA VAL A 184 6.52 18.48 4.12
C VAL A 184 6.91 19.96 4.25
N PRO A 185 6.47 20.84 3.34
CA PRO A 185 6.77 22.26 3.46
C PRO A 185 5.98 22.89 4.63
N ARG A 186 6.69 23.62 5.49
CA ARG A 186 6.09 24.49 6.52
C ARG A 186 6.71 25.87 6.44
N GLY A 187 5.99 26.80 5.79
CA GLY A 187 6.58 28.07 5.36
C GLY A 187 7.77 27.82 4.42
N ASN A 188 8.93 28.39 4.75
CA ASN A 188 10.18 28.21 3.99
C ASN A 188 11.07 27.08 4.54
N THR A 189 10.57 26.31 5.52
CA THR A 189 11.31 25.21 6.16
C THR A 189 10.76 23.85 5.76
N GLU A 190 11.62 22.84 5.77
CA GLU A 190 11.21 21.43 5.70
C GLU A 190 10.84 20.96 7.11
N TYR A 191 9.59 20.52 7.28
CA TYR A 191 9.13 19.90 8.51
C TYR A 191 9.25 18.39 8.40
N GLU A 192 10.06 17.79 9.27
CA GLU A 192 10.24 16.35 9.39
C GLU A 192 9.31 15.78 10.46
N THR A 193 8.67 14.64 10.16
CA THR A 193 7.84 13.90 11.11
C THR A 193 7.87 12.40 10.87
N LYS A 194 7.67 11.63 11.95
CA LYS A 194 7.44 10.19 11.89
C LYS A 194 5.98 9.82 11.67
N GLU A 195 5.06 10.75 11.86
CA GLU A 195 3.61 10.54 11.72
C GLU A 195 3.10 11.28 10.50
N TYR A 196 2.48 10.55 9.58
CA TYR A 196 2.01 11.07 8.30
C TYR A 196 0.91 10.18 7.73
N GLU A 197 0.25 10.64 6.68
CA GLU A 197 -0.59 9.78 5.84
C GLU A 197 0.14 9.49 4.54
N ALA A 198 0.22 8.22 4.14
CA ALA A 198 0.73 7.82 2.83
C ALA A 198 -0.40 7.82 1.80
N LEU A 199 -0.14 8.31 0.59
CA LEU A 199 -1.07 8.16 -0.51
C LEU A 199 -0.95 6.74 -1.07
N CYS A 200 -2.05 6.00 -1.03
CA CYS A 200 -2.13 4.63 -1.50
C CYS A 200 -3.28 4.46 -2.48
N ALA A 201 -3.18 3.50 -3.37
CA ALA A 201 -4.31 3.06 -4.16
C ALA A 201 -5.16 2.01 -3.42
N VAL A 202 -6.47 2.02 -3.66
CA VAL A 202 -7.46 1.15 -3.00
C VAL A 202 -7.25 -0.31 -3.42
N ASP A 203 -7.46 -1.23 -2.47
CA ASP A 203 -7.62 -2.68 -2.70
C ASP A 203 -6.38 -3.41 -3.28
N TYR A 204 -5.20 -3.01 -2.79
CA TYR A 204 -3.91 -3.68 -3.01
C TYR A 204 -3.61 -4.82 -2.02
N SER A 205 -4.55 -5.13 -1.11
CA SER A 205 -4.50 -6.36 -0.32
C SER A 205 -4.94 -7.54 -1.20
N LEU A 206 -3.97 -8.24 -1.78
CA LEU A 206 -4.17 -9.61 -2.28
C LEU A 206 -3.85 -10.61 -1.17
#